data_AF-A0A0R1HQF0-F1
#
_entry.id   AF-A0A0R1HQF0-F1
#
_cell.length_a   1.000
_cell.length_b   1.000
_cell.length_c   1.000
_cell.angle_alpha   90.00
_cell.angle_beta   90.00
_cell.angle_gamma   90.00
#
_symmetry.space_group_name_H-M   'P 1'
#
loop_
_entity.id
_entity.type
_entity.pdbx_description
1 polymer ?
#
loop_
_entity_poly.entity_id
_entity_poly.type
_entity_poly.pdbx_seq_one_letter_code
_entity_poly.pdbx_strand_id
1 'polypeptide(L)'
;MIEWSPSKIKAFQETLLAWYDKEKRDLPWRRDHAPYHVWISEIMLQQTQVQTVIPYYERFMAQFPTVEALANAKESDLMKAWEGLGYYSRARNLQRAAQQLVTDHHGVWPTTAEGLRELAGIGPYTAGAIASIAFGQPVPAVDGNAFRVFSRLLEIDDDIAKPKTRSVFEAAIQRMMPADRPGDFNQAIMDLGSSYMTAKNPDSAHSPVKAFNQAYLDGIEDQFPVKTKKPRPVPVDLLALVIRRGDQLLLLKRPNSGLLAGFWTFPMVDVAELQAASERDLVLESDLSRALQKWAMDEFKLALTAIGFTGGQQVTHTFTHRKWRISLVVADLAVDADLSYFPGQWLTPKAVAKTAFPKVQTKLFDQARALKLME
;
A
#
# COMPACT_ATOMS: atom_id res chain seq x y z
N MET A 1 9.34 -20.15 23.33
CA MET A 1 9.20 -20.83 22.02
C MET A 1 9.72 -22.25 22.09
N ILE A 2 9.09 -23.16 21.36
CA ILE A 2 9.44 -24.58 21.29
C ILE A 2 10.60 -24.80 20.32
N GLU A 3 11.50 -25.71 20.70
CA GLU A 3 12.60 -26.15 19.84
C GLU A 3 12.30 -27.52 19.25
N TRP A 4 12.54 -27.66 17.94
CA TRP A 4 12.39 -28.94 17.25
C TRP A 4 13.74 -29.63 17.10
N SER A 5 13.72 -30.95 17.24
CA SER A 5 14.87 -31.78 16.89
C SER A 5 15.15 -31.74 15.38
N PRO A 6 16.39 -32.01 14.93
CA PRO A 6 16.73 -32.03 13.51
C PRO A 6 15.83 -32.97 12.68
N SER A 7 15.42 -34.10 13.25
CA SER A 7 14.50 -35.04 12.59
C SER A 7 13.10 -34.47 12.42
N LYS A 8 12.57 -33.75 13.42
CA LYS A 8 11.27 -33.07 13.31
C LYS A 8 11.31 -31.92 12.30
N ILE A 9 12.41 -31.16 12.26
CA ILE A 9 12.62 -30.11 11.25
C ILE A 9 12.61 -30.71 9.84
N LYS A 10 13.37 -31.79 9.62
CA LYS A 10 13.41 -32.48 8.32
C LYS A 10 12.02 -33.00 7.90
N ALA A 11 11.30 -33.65 8.80
CA ALA A 11 9.95 -34.14 8.52
C ALA A 11 8.97 -32.99 8.19
N PHE A 12 9.10 -31.84 8.86
CA PHE A 12 8.31 -30.64 8.54
C PHE A 12 8.63 -30.10 7.15
N GLN A 13 9.92 -29.97 6.80
CA GLN A 13 10.37 -29.51 5.48
C GLN A 13 9.82 -30.41 4.37
N GLU A 14 9.97 -31.72 4.51
CA GLU A 14 9.48 -32.71 3.54
C GLU A 14 7.95 -32.63 3.39
N THR A 15 7.21 -32.56 4.50
CA THR A 15 5.75 -32.47 4.50
C THR A 15 5.26 -31.18 3.83
N LEU A 16 5.86 -30.04 4.19
CA LEU A 16 5.48 -28.74 3.66
C LEU A 16 5.77 -28.64 2.16
N LEU A 17 6.97 -29.05 1.73
CA LEU A 17 7.38 -28.95 0.33
C LEU A 17 6.62 -29.94 -0.56
N ALA A 18 6.35 -31.17 -0.08
CA ALA A 18 5.52 -32.12 -0.82
C ALA A 18 4.08 -31.60 -1.04
N TRP A 19 3.50 -30.95 -0.02
CA TRP A 19 2.22 -30.27 -0.18
C TRP A 19 2.31 -29.11 -1.17
N TYR A 20 3.35 -28.27 -1.08
CA TYR A 20 3.54 -27.14 -1.98
C TYR A 20 3.69 -27.58 -3.44
N ASP A 21 4.43 -28.65 -3.72
CA ASP A 21 4.60 -29.17 -5.08
C ASP A 21 3.28 -29.58 -5.73
N LYS A 22 2.31 -30.05 -4.92
CA LYS A 22 1.00 -30.46 -5.39
C LYS A 22 -0.02 -29.31 -5.46
N GLU A 23 -0.01 -28.42 -4.47
CA GLU A 23 -1.10 -27.45 -4.25
C GLU A 23 -0.70 -25.99 -4.52
N LYS A 24 0.56 -25.71 -4.93
CA LYS A 24 0.99 -24.34 -5.23
C LYS A 24 0.10 -23.69 -6.28
N ARG A 25 -0.22 -22.44 -6.05
CA ARG A 25 -1.04 -21.63 -6.97
C ARG A 25 -0.24 -21.27 -8.23
N ASP A 26 -0.87 -21.39 -9.39
CA ASP A 26 -0.37 -20.77 -10.62
C ASP A 26 -0.61 -19.26 -10.52
N LEU A 27 0.48 -18.51 -10.36
CA LEU A 27 0.48 -17.04 -10.28
C LEU A 27 1.44 -16.51 -11.33
N PRO A 28 1.11 -15.39 -12.02
CA PRO A 28 1.93 -14.89 -13.13
C PRO A 28 3.42 -14.71 -12.77
N TRP A 29 3.72 -14.23 -11.57
CA TRP A 29 5.09 -14.00 -11.06
C TRP A 29 5.79 -15.25 -10.52
N ARG A 30 5.16 -16.42 -10.54
CA ARG A 30 5.76 -17.71 -10.17
C ARG A 30 6.10 -18.58 -11.39
N ARG A 31 5.84 -18.09 -12.61
CA ARG A 31 6.12 -18.83 -13.86
C ARG A 31 7.61 -18.86 -14.20
N ASP A 32 8.36 -17.90 -13.68
CA ASP A 32 9.82 -17.85 -13.70
C ASP A 32 10.34 -17.33 -12.36
N HIS A 33 11.66 -17.31 -12.19
CA HIS A 33 12.34 -16.81 -10.99
C HIS A 33 13.17 -15.56 -11.29
N ALA A 34 12.82 -14.78 -12.32
CA ALA A 34 13.56 -13.57 -12.64
C ALA A 34 13.45 -12.58 -11.46
N PRO A 35 14.56 -12.01 -10.96
CA PRO A 35 14.55 -11.16 -9.77
C PRO A 35 13.67 -9.92 -9.95
N TYR A 36 13.60 -9.37 -11.18
CA TYR A 36 12.69 -8.29 -11.53
C TYR A 36 11.23 -8.70 -11.32
N HIS A 37 10.81 -9.87 -11.81
CA HIS A 37 9.42 -10.35 -11.72
C HIS A 37 9.00 -10.59 -10.27
N VAL A 38 9.88 -11.27 -9.51
CA VAL A 38 9.69 -11.50 -8.08
C VAL A 38 9.55 -10.16 -7.36
N TRP A 39 10.50 -9.25 -7.55
CA TRP A 39 10.50 -7.94 -6.89
C TRP A 39 9.22 -7.12 -7.15
N ILE A 40 8.79 -7.00 -8.42
CA ILE A 40 7.56 -6.25 -8.75
C ILE A 40 6.36 -6.86 -8.02
N SER A 41 6.22 -8.18 -8.04
CA SER A 41 5.10 -8.86 -7.37
C SER A 41 5.13 -8.66 -5.85
N GLU A 42 6.30 -8.77 -5.22
CA GLU A 42 6.47 -8.61 -3.79
C GLU A 42 6.12 -7.20 -3.32
N ILE A 43 6.51 -6.17 -4.08
CA ILE A 43 6.15 -4.79 -3.76
C ILE A 43 4.64 -4.57 -3.93
N MET A 44 4.01 -5.13 -4.97
CA MET A 44 2.56 -5.01 -5.17
C MET A 44 1.76 -5.72 -4.07
N LEU A 45 2.21 -6.89 -3.60
CA LEU A 45 1.55 -7.71 -2.58
C LEU A 45 1.62 -7.11 -1.17
N GLN A 46 2.47 -6.11 -0.94
CA GLN A 46 2.49 -5.40 0.35
C GLN A 46 1.13 -4.78 0.66
N GLN A 47 0.41 -5.36 1.63
CA GLN A 47 -0.94 -4.91 2.03
C GLN A 47 -1.98 -4.93 0.89
N THR A 48 -1.76 -5.74 -0.14
CA THR A 48 -2.71 -5.93 -1.26
C THR A 48 -2.99 -7.43 -1.43
N GLN A 49 -4.24 -7.79 -1.70
CA GLN A 49 -4.61 -9.20 -1.91
C GLN A 49 -4.14 -9.70 -3.28
N VAL A 50 -3.75 -10.98 -3.35
CA VAL A 50 -3.27 -11.66 -4.56
C VAL A 50 -4.21 -11.44 -5.76
N GLN A 51 -5.51 -11.68 -5.59
CA GLN A 51 -6.50 -11.54 -6.66
C GLN A 51 -6.59 -10.11 -7.20
N THR A 52 -6.38 -9.10 -6.34
CA THR A 52 -6.29 -7.71 -6.78
C THR A 52 -5.00 -7.45 -7.55
N VAL A 53 -3.87 -8.06 -7.16
CA VAL A 53 -2.55 -7.82 -7.77
C VAL A 53 -2.43 -8.42 -9.17
N ILE A 54 -3.00 -9.60 -9.43
CA ILE A 54 -2.88 -10.31 -10.73
C ILE A 54 -3.06 -9.39 -11.95
N PRO A 55 -4.21 -8.72 -12.14
CA PRO A 55 -4.41 -7.90 -13.33
C PRO A 55 -3.51 -6.65 -13.37
N TYR A 56 -3.05 -6.17 -12.21
CA TYR A 56 -2.10 -5.05 -12.16
C TYR A 56 -0.70 -5.47 -12.56
N TYR A 57 -0.25 -6.61 -12.06
CA TYR A 57 1.04 -7.19 -12.40
C TYR A 57 1.14 -7.43 -13.91
N GLU A 58 0.13 -8.07 -14.52
CA GLU A 58 0.15 -8.36 -15.96
C GLU A 58 0.24 -7.09 -16.82
N ARG A 59 -0.57 -6.07 -16.53
CA ARG A 59 -0.49 -4.78 -17.24
C ARG A 59 0.83 -4.06 -17.00
N PHE A 60 1.34 -4.10 -15.77
CA PHE A 60 2.60 -3.48 -15.41
C PHE A 60 3.77 -4.13 -16.15
N MET A 61 3.82 -5.46 -16.19
CA MET A 61 4.86 -6.20 -16.90
C MET A 61 4.77 -6.03 -18.42
N ALA A 62 3.56 -5.87 -18.97
CA ALA A 62 3.39 -5.54 -20.39
C ALA A 62 3.95 -4.14 -20.73
N GLN A 63 3.80 -3.17 -19.82
CA GLN A 63 4.25 -1.80 -20.03
C GLN A 63 5.74 -1.58 -19.68
N PHE A 64 6.21 -2.24 -18.61
CA PHE A 64 7.56 -2.14 -18.08
C PHE A 64 8.17 -3.54 -17.95
N PRO A 65 8.53 -4.19 -19.07
CA PRO A 65 8.97 -5.59 -19.05
C PRO A 65 10.35 -5.81 -18.43
N THR A 66 11.17 -4.77 -18.30
CA THR A 66 12.52 -4.84 -17.73
C THR A 66 12.78 -3.75 -16.71
N VAL A 67 13.85 -3.92 -15.92
CA VAL A 67 14.28 -2.91 -14.93
C VAL A 67 14.68 -1.60 -15.60
N GLU A 68 15.28 -1.63 -16.80
CA GLU A 68 15.63 -0.45 -17.59
C GLU A 68 14.38 0.27 -18.10
N ALA A 69 13.37 -0.48 -18.56
CA ALA A 69 12.10 0.12 -18.99
C ALA A 69 11.43 0.88 -17.85
N LEU A 70 11.46 0.32 -16.64
CA LEU A 70 10.95 0.95 -15.43
C LEU A 70 11.80 2.17 -15.01
N ALA A 71 13.13 2.05 -15.03
CA ALA A 71 14.05 3.12 -14.64
C ALA A 71 13.87 4.37 -15.52
N ASN A 72 13.66 4.16 -16.83
CA ASN A 72 13.48 5.21 -17.83
C ASN A 72 12.03 5.71 -17.97
N ALA A 73 11.06 5.06 -17.32
CA ALA A 73 9.66 5.45 -17.43
C ALA A 73 9.41 6.86 -16.90
N LYS A 74 8.50 7.61 -17.54
CA LYS A 74 8.00 8.87 -16.97
C LYS A 74 7.21 8.57 -15.70
N GLU A 75 7.42 9.36 -14.65
CA GLU A 75 6.69 9.17 -13.37
C GLU A 75 5.17 9.16 -13.58
N SER A 76 4.64 9.98 -14.51
CA SER A 76 3.22 9.99 -14.86
C SER A 76 2.70 8.62 -15.31
N ASP A 77 3.49 7.93 -16.14
CA ASP A 77 3.10 6.66 -16.74
C ASP A 77 3.15 5.55 -15.68
N LEU A 78 4.17 5.60 -14.80
CA LEU A 78 4.28 4.72 -13.66
C LEU A 78 3.12 4.91 -12.66
N MET A 79 2.79 6.16 -12.31
CA MET A 79 1.67 6.44 -11.41
C MET A 79 0.33 5.98 -12.01
N LYS A 80 0.19 6.06 -13.34
CA LYS A 80 -1.00 5.57 -14.04
C LYS A 80 -1.09 4.05 -14.02
N ALA A 81 0.01 3.34 -14.27
CA ALA A 81 0.06 1.89 -14.15
C ALA A 81 -0.24 1.40 -12.72
N TRP A 82 0.15 2.18 -11.70
CA TRP A 82 -0.07 1.88 -10.28
C TRP A 82 -1.45 2.35 -9.74
N GLU A 83 -2.25 3.03 -10.56
CA GLU A 83 -3.49 3.68 -10.13
C GLU A 83 -4.48 2.69 -9.49
N GLY A 84 -4.83 2.91 -8.23
CA GLY A 84 -5.79 2.08 -7.50
C GLY A 84 -5.16 1.03 -6.57
N LEU A 85 -3.87 0.71 -6.69
CA LEU A 85 -3.16 -0.19 -5.74
C LEU A 85 -2.90 0.47 -4.38
N GLY A 86 -2.95 1.80 -4.30
CA GLY A 86 -2.64 2.54 -3.08
C GLY A 86 -1.15 2.48 -2.69
N TYR A 87 -0.81 3.17 -1.60
CA TYR A 87 0.59 3.29 -1.11
C TYR A 87 1.58 3.64 -2.23
N TYR A 88 1.34 4.73 -2.96
CA TYR A 88 2.09 5.12 -4.16
C TYR A 88 3.56 5.44 -3.92
N SER A 89 3.98 5.66 -2.67
CA SER A 89 5.40 5.71 -2.32
C SER A 89 6.13 4.40 -2.70
N ARG A 90 5.44 3.26 -2.72
CA ARG A 90 5.99 1.99 -3.21
C ARG A 90 6.42 2.09 -4.67
N ALA A 91 5.55 2.59 -5.55
CA ALA A 91 5.88 2.76 -6.97
C ALA A 91 7.07 3.70 -7.17
N ARG A 92 7.10 4.83 -6.45
CA ARG A 92 8.25 5.76 -6.51
C ARG A 92 9.55 5.12 -6.02
N ASN A 93 9.50 4.39 -4.91
CA ASN A 93 10.68 3.68 -4.40
C ASN A 93 11.15 2.60 -5.38
N LEU A 94 10.20 1.89 -5.99
CA LEU A 94 10.45 0.88 -7.00
C LEU A 94 11.16 1.49 -8.22
N GLN A 95 10.71 2.65 -8.72
CA GLN A 95 11.46 3.35 -9.78
C GLN A 95 12.85 3.83 -9.33
N ARG A 96 12.97 4.37 -8.11
CA ARG A 96 14.28 4.80 -7.58
C ARG A 96 15.27 3.63 -7.45
N ALA A 97 14.81 2.48 -6.97
CA ALA A 97 15.64 1.27 -6.92
C ALA A 97 15.97 0.73 -8.32
N ALA A 98 15.05 0.82 -9.28
CA ALA A 98 15.35 0.47 -10.68
C ALA A 98 16.44 1.37 -11.26
N GLN A 99 16.36 2.68 -11.00
CA GLN A 99 17.38 3.65 -11.41
C GLN A 99 18.72 3.35 -10.74
N GLN A 100 18.73 3.16 -9.43
CA GLN A 100 19.93 2.77 -8.66
C GLN A 100 20.55 1.48 -9.21
N LEU A 101 19.75 0.48 -9.53
CA LEU A 101 20.25 -0.78 -10.08
C LEU A 101 20.92 -0.57 -11.45
N VAL A 102 20.32 0.25 -12.31
CA VAL A 102 20.87 0.56 -13.65
C VAL A 102 22.13 1.41 -13.55
N THR A 103 22.17 2.42 -12.68
CA THR A 103 23.29 3.37 -12.58
C THR A 103 24.45 2.81 -11.77
N ASP A 104 24.17 2.27 -10.58
CA ASP A 104 25.19 1.96 -9.58
C ASP A 104 25.61 0.48 -9.65
N HIS A 105 24.71 -0.39 -10.09
CA HIS A 105 24.96 -1.82 -10.24
C HIS A 105 24.99 -2.29 -11.71
N HIS A 106 24.94 -1.37 -12.67
CA HIS A 106 24.99 -1.66 -14.11
C HIS A 106 23.94 -2.69 -14.59
N GLY A 107 22.75 -2.67 -13.98
CA GLY A 107 21.66 -3.61 -14.28
C GLY A 107 21.82 -5.00 -13.65
N VAL A 108 22.90 -5.24 -12.89
CA VAL A 108 23.17 -6.54 -12.24
C VAL A 108 22.58 -6.55 -10.85
N TRP A 109 21.73 -7.53 -10.57
CA TRP A 109 21.10 -7.69 -9.26
C TRP A 109 22.10 -8.17 -8.20
N PRO A 110 22.12 -7.55 -7.00
CA PRO A 110 22.72 -8.18 -5.83
C PRO A 110 22.04 -9.52 -5.56
N THR A 111 22.84 -10.57 -5.31
CA THR A 111 22.33 -11.93 -5.14
C THR A 111 22.10 -12.32 -3.67
N THR A 112 22.48 -11.45 -2.74
CA THR A 112 22.31 -11.65 -1.30
C THR A 112 21.27 -10.70 -0.72
N ALA A 113 20.55 -11.13 0.31
CA ALA A 113 19.61 -10.31 1.04
C ALA A 113 20.27 -9.07 1.66
N GLU A 114 21.56 -9.14 2.02
CA GLU A 114 22.31 -7.98 2.48
C GLU A 114 22.47 -6.94 1.37
N GLY A 115 22.99 -7.32 0.20
CA GLY A 115 23.14 -6.40 -0.92
C GLY A 115 21.82 -5.88 -1.47
N LEU A 116 20.77 -6.71 -1.48
CA LEU A 116 19.43 -6.28 -1.90
C LEU A 116 18.84 -5.20 -0.99
N ARG A 117 19.21 -5.15 0.29
CA ARG A 117 18.73 -4.11 1.24
C ARG A 117 19.35 -2.74 1.00
N GLU A 118 20.42 -2.66 0.23
CA GLU A 118 21.03 -1.38 -0.16
C GLU A 118 20.18 -0.63 -1.22
N LEU A 119 19.27 -1.35 -1.90
CA LEU A 119 18.38 -0.77 -2.91
C LEU A 119 17.21 -0.02 -2.27
N ALA A 120 16.86 1.13 -2.84
CA ALA A 120 15.83 2.02 -2.33
C ALA A 120 14.45 1.33 -2.14
N GLY A 121 13.98 1.27 -0.90
CA GLY A 121 12.67 0.71 -0.57
C GLY A 121 12.60 -0.81 -0.51
N ILE A 122 13.73 -1.52 -0.62
CA ILE A 122 13.81 -2.94 -0.34
C ILE A 122 14.09 -3.14 1.16
N GLY A 123 13.05 -3.55 1.90
CA GLY A 123 13.17 -3.89 3.32
C GLY A 123 13.61 -5.34 3.57
N PRO A 124 13.79 -5.74 4.85
CA PRO A 124 14.25 -7.09 5.21
C PRO A 124 13.40 -8.22 4.60
N TYR A 125 12.08 -8.06 4.62
CA TYR A 125 11.16 -9.01 4.00
C TYR A 125 11.41 -9.18 2.49
N THR A 126 11.38 -8.08 1.74
CA THR A 126 11.52 -8.10 0.28
C THR A 126 12.89 -8.61 -0.14
N ALA A 127 13.94 -8.25 0.59
CA ALA A 127 15.28 -8.77 0.35
C ALA A 127 15.36 -10.28 0.57
N GLY A 128 14.79 -10.80 1.68
CA GLY A 128 14.74 -12.24 1.94
C GLY A 128 13.91 -12.99 0.88
N ALA A 129 12.80 -12.41 0.44
CA ALA A 129 11.96 -12.98 -0.62
C ALA A 129 12.73 -13.08 -1.95
N ILE A 130 13.31 -11.98 -2.43
CA ILE A 130 14.08 -11.99 -3.69
C ILE A 130 15.29 -12.91 -3.59
N ALA A 131 16.08 -12.80 -2.52
CA ALA A 131 17.29 -13.60 -2.35
C ALA A 131 17.01 -15.11 -2.34
N SER A 132 15.94 -15.54 -1.65
CA SER A 132 15.59 -16.95 -1.57
C SER A 132 14.93 -17.48 -2.85
N ILE A 133 14.04 -16.69 -3.48
CA ILE A 133 13.28 -17.12 -4.67
C ILE A 133 14.13 -17.05 -5.94
N ALA A 134 14.80 -15.93 -6.17
CA ALA A 134 15.54 -15.69 -7.41
C ALA A 134 16.98 -16.21 -7.37
N PHE A 135 17.62 -16.22 -6.19
CA PHE A 135 19.04 -16.53 -6.04
C PHE A 135 19.34 -17.74 -5.15
N GLY A 136 18.31 -18.40 -4.61
CA GLY A 136 18.48 -19.61 -3.80
C GLY A 136 19.20 -19.39 -2.48
N GLN A 137 19.30 -18.14 -1.98
CA GLN A 137 19.92 -17.90 -0.68
C GLN A 137 19.01 -18.45 0.44
N PRO A 138 19.51 -19.27 1.37
CA PRO A 138 18.71 -19.83 2.46
C PRO A 138 18.46 -18.81 3.57
N VAL A 139 17.61 -17.82 3.29
CA VAL A 139 17.22 -16.75 4.20
C VAL A 139 15.69 -16.65 4.34
N PRO A 140 15.18 -16.31 5.53
CA PRO A 140 13.74 -16.23 5.78
C PRO A 140 13.12 -14.97 5.15
N ALA A 141 11.91 -15.12 4.61
CA ALA A 141 11.07 -14.00 4.16
C ALA A 141 9.89 -13.80 5.12
N VAL A 142 10.11 -13.01 6.19
CA VAL A 142 9.11 -12.87 7.28
C VAL A 142 8.07 -11.79 6.97
N ASP A 143 6.88 -12.20 6.55
CA ASP A 143 5.68 -11.37 6.40
C ASP A 143 4.64 -11.63 7.51
N GLY A 144 3.43 -11.06 7.35
CA GLY A 144 2.33 -11.30 8.28
C GLY A 144 1.83 -12.75 8.31
N ASN A 145 2.02 -13.52 7.23
CA ASN A 145 1.71 -14.96 7.21
C ASN A 145 2.76 -15.75 7.98
N ALA A 146 4.04 -15.51 7.74
CA ALA A 146 5.14 -16.16 8.47
C ALA A 146 5.04 -15.91 9.98
N PHE A 147 4.78 -14.68 10.42
CA PHE A 147 4.56 -14.39 11.85
C PHE A 147 3.44 -15.25 12.45
N ARG A 148 2.33 -15.42 11.73
CA ARG A 148 1.19 -16.22 12.22
C ARG A 148 1.45 -17.72 12.17
N VAL A 149 2.08 -18.22 11.11
CA VAL A 149 2.44 -19.62 10.97
C VAL A 149 3.41 -20.03 12.07
N PHE A 150 4.54 -19.34 12.19
CA PHE A 150 5.58 -19.74 13.14
C PHE A 150 5.24 -19.44 14.60
N SER A 151 4.39 -18.44 14.89
CA SER A 151 3.88 -18.26 16.26
C SER A 151 3.03 -19.43 16.71
N ARG A 152 2.24 -20.03 15.81
CA ARG A 152 1.41 -21.21 16.10
C ARG A 152 2.22 -22.50 16.13
N LEU A 153 3.12 -22.70 15.15
CA LEU A 153 3.98 -23.88 15.09
C LEU A 153 4.88 -24.02 16.33
N LEU A 154 5.39 -22.90 16.85
CA LEU A 154 6.45 -22.89 17.87
C LEU A 154 6.05 -22.18 19.17
N GLU A 155 4.79 -21.75 19.30
CA GLU A 155 4.29 -20.98 20.45
C GLU A 155 5.20 -19.80 20.78
N ILE A 156 5.43 -18.95 19.77
CA ILE A 156 6.14 -17.69 19.95
C ILE A 156 5.11 -16.63 20.36
N ASP A 157 5.16 -16.23 21.62
CA ASP A 157 4.24 -15.28 22.26
C ASP A 157 4.73 -13.81 22.23
N ASP A 158 5.88 -13.56 21.61
CA ASP A 158 6.35 -12.21 21.32
C ASP A 158 5.34 -11.40 20.50
N ASP A 159 5.06 -10.17 20.95
CA ASP A 159 4.14 -9.26 20.28
C ASP A 159 4.68 -8.82 18.91
N ILE A 160 4.07 -9.33 17.83
CA ILE A 160 4.50 -9.08 16.45
C ILE A 160 4.32 -7.62 16.00
N ALA A 161 3.70 -6.76 16.82
CA ALA A 161 3.66 -5.32 16.59
C ALA A 161 4.99 -4.63 16.94
N LYS A 162 5.86 -5.26 17.74
CA LYS A 162 7.15 -4.71 18.16
C LYS A 162 8.22 -5.00 17.10
N PRO A 163 9.00 -3.99 16.65
CA PRO A 163 10.04 -4.21 15.63
C PRO A 163 11.07 -5.28 16.01
N LYS A 164 11.40 -5.38 17.30
CA LYS A 164 12.39 -6.33 17.86
C LYS A 164 11.99 -7.80 17.67
N THR A 165 10.70 -8.08 17.59
CA THR A 165 10.18 -9.44 17.47
C THR A 165 10.55 -10.08 16.13
N ARG A 166 10.78 -9.29 15.08
CA ARG A 166 11.19 -9.80 13.78
C ARG A 166 12.45 -10.67 13.85
N SER A 167 13.47 -10.27 14.61
CA SER A 167 14.73 -11.04 14.70
C SER A 167 14.54 -12.39 15.41
N VAL A 168 13.60 -12.48 16.35
CA VAL A 168 13.24 -13.76 17.01
C VAL A 168 12.67 -14.73 15.98
N PHE A 169 11.75 -14.26 15.13
CA PHE A 169 11.17 -15.06 14.06
C PHE A 169 12.21 -15.41 12.99
N GLU A 170 13.02 -14.45 12.56
CA GLU A 170 14.09 -14.71 11.57
C GLU A 170 15.06 -15.80 12.09
N ALA A 171 15.48 -15.74 13.35
CA ALA A 171 16.34 -16.77 13.95
C ALA A 171 15.65 -18.14 14.10
N ALA A 172 14.35 -18.16 14.43
CA ALA A 172 13.56 -19.39 14.48
C ALA A 172 13.44 -20.05 13.12
N ILE A 173 13.07 -19.26 12.10
CA ILE A 173 12.83 -19.74 10.74
C ILE A 173 14.13 -20.16 10.07
N GLN A 174 15.22 -19.42 10.29
CA GLN A 174 16.54 -19.74 9.73
C GLN A 174 16.99 -21.18 10.07
N ARG A 175 16.68 -21.68 11.28
CA ARG A 175 16.98 -23.06 11.69
C ARG A 175 16.16 -24.11 10.94
N MET A 176 15.06 -23.72 10.32
CA MET A 176 14.12 -24.57 9.61
C MET A 176 14.22 -24.40 8.09
N MET A 177 15.06 -23.49 7.59
CA MET A 177 15.23 -23.26 6.17
C MET A 177 15.92 -24.46 5.50
N PRO A 178 15.35 -25.05 4.45
CA PRO A 178 16.05 -26.02 3.62
C PRO A 178 17.12 -25.30 2.78
N ALA A 179 18.28 -25.95 2.59
CA ALA A 179 19.40 -25.38 1.85
C ALA A 179 19.20 -25.43 0.32
N ASP A 180 18.42 -26.40 -0.17
CA ASP A 180 18.22 -26.71 -1.58
C ASP A 180 17.03 -25.95 -2.20
N ARG A 181 15.96 -25.71 -1.44
CA ARG A 181 14.73 -25.06 -1.92
C ARG A 181 14.22 -23.93 -1.03
N PRO A 182 15.04 -22.93 -0.66
CA PRO A 182 14.64 -21.89 0.29
C PRO A 182 13.52 -20.98 -0.24
N GLY A 183 13.51 -20.69 -1.54
CA GLY A 183 12.44 -19.92 -2.19
C GLY A 183 11.08 -20.61 -2.09
N ASP A 184 11.03 -21.89 -2.44
CA ASP A 184 9.80 -22.69 -2.34
C ASP A 184 9.32 -22.82 -0.90
N PHE A 185 10.25 -22.99 0.06
CA PHE A 185 9.90 -22.99 1.47
C PHE A 185 9.22 -21.69 1.90
N ASN A 186 9.81 -20.54 1.57
CA ASN A 186 9.21 -19.23 1.90
C ASN A 186 7.83 -19.07 1.25
N GLN A 187 7.67 -19.44 -0.02
CA GLN A 187 6.38 -19.37 -0.71
C GLN A 187 5.35 -20.36 -0.13
N ALA A 188 5.78 -21.55 0.25
CA ALA A 188 4.93 -22.56 0.89
C ALA A 188 4.39 -22.05 2.25
N ILE A 189 5.21 -21.37 3.04
CA ILE A 189 4.75 -20.72 4.28
C ILE A 189 3.68 -19.65 4.00
N MET A 190 3.85 -18.84 2.96
CA MET A 190 2.85 -17.83 2.57
C MET A 190 1.54 -18.48 2.14
N ASP A 191 1.60 -19.55 1.34
CA ASP A 191 0.42 -20.28 0.86
C ASP A 191 -0.27 -21.02 2.01
N LEU A 192 0.50 -21.63 2.93
CA LEU A 192 -0.02 -22.28 4.14
C LEU A 192 -0.75 -21.27 5.04
N GLY A 193 -0.14 -20.11 5.28
CA GLY A 193 -0.72 -19.05 6.08
C GLY A 193 -2.01 -18.48 5.47
N SER A 194 -2.09 -18.41 4.16
CA SER A 194 -3.30 -17.91 3.47
C SER A 194 -4.40 -18.95 3.29
N SER A 195 -4.08 -20.25 3.32
CA SER A 195 -5.03 -21.34 3.06
C SER A 195 -5.56 -21.99 4.34
N TYR A 196 -4.68 -22.35 5.28
CA TYR A 196 -5.03 -23.13 6.46
C TYR A 196 -4.89 -22.33 7.75
N MET A 197 -3.76 -21.65 7.92
CA MET A 197 -3.50 -20.88 9.13
C MET A 197 -3.93 -19.44 8.95
N THR A 198 -5.18 -19.18 8.61
CA THR A 198 -5.70 -17.81 8.39
C THR A 198 -5.86 -17.04 9.70
N ALA A 199 -5.99 -15.71 9.61
CA ALA A 199 -6.16 -14.85 10.78
C ALA A 199 -7.55 -14.97 11.43
N LYS A 200 -8.56 -15.41 10.68
CA LYS A 200 -9.91 -15.67 11.16
C LYS A 200 -10.35 -17.03 10.64
N ASN A 201 -10.89 -17.86 11.52
CA ASN A 201 -11.35 -19.21 11.20
C ASN A 201 -10.24 -20.07 10.55
N PRO A 202 -9.12 -20.34 11.25
CA PRO A 202 -8.10 -21.24 10.72
C PRO A 202 -8.66 -22.66 10.55
N ASP A 203 -8.20 -23.34 9.51
CA ASP A 203 -8.52 -24.74 9.22
C ASP A 203 -7.31 -25.65 9.51
N SER A 204 -6.79 -25.55 10.74
CA SER A 204 -5.63 -26.32 11.17
C SER A 204 -5.90 -27.83 11.25
N ALA A 205 -7.18 -28.23 11.30
CA ALA A 205 -7.59 -29.63 11.26
C ALA A 205 -7.28 -30.31 9.92
N HIS A 206 -7.30 -29.56 8.81
CA HIS A 206 -6.97 -30.06 7.46
C HIS A 206 -5.60 -29.57 6.95
N SER A 207 -4.85 -28.83 7.78
CA SER A 207 -3.51 -28.37 7.44
C SER A 207 -2.57 -29.55 7.16
N PRO A 208 -1.76 -29.50 6.08
CA PRO A 208 -0.76 -30.54 5.79
C PRO A 208 0.28 -30.67 6.91
N VAL A 209 0.50 -29.59 7.67
CA VAL A 209 1.47 -29.54 8.78
C VAL A 209 0.81 -29.57 10.15
N LYS A 210 -0.43 -30.05 10.26
CA LYS A 210 -1.19 -30.16 11.52
C LYS A 210 -0.37 -30.80 12.65
N ALA A 211 0.34 -31.89 12.37
CA ALA A 211 1.16 -32.61 13.36
C ALA A 211 2.34 -31.79 13.91
N PHE A 212 2.69 -30.68 13.26
CA PHE A 212 3.76 -29.77 13.67
C PHE A 212 3.23 -28.52 14.36
N ASN A 213 1.93 -28.25 14.32
CA ASN A 213 1.34 -27.05 14.90
C ASN A 213 1.10 -27.22 16.41
N GLN A 214 2.05 -26.79 17.24
CA GLN A 214 1.93 -26.96 18.68
C GLN A 214 0.68 -26.25 19.23
N ALA A 215 0.45 -24.98 18.88
CA ALA A 215 -0.69 -24.24 19.42
C ALA A 215 -2.03 -24.91 19.07
N TYR A 216 -2.12 -25.62 17.95
CA TYR A 216 -3.28 -26.46 17.62
C TYR A 216 -3.36 -27.72 18.48
N LEU A 217 -2.24 -28.43 18.68
CA LEU A 217 -2.19 -29.63 19.54
C LEU A 217 -2.58 -29.31 20.98
N ASP A 218 -2.21 -28.13 21.47
CA ASP A 218 -2.47 -27.68 22.83
C ASP A 218 -3.81 -26.90 22.96
N GLY A 219 -4.53 -26.70 21.85
CA GLY A 219 -5.86 -26.08 21.86
C GLY A 219 -5.86 -24.57 22.15
N ILE A 220 -4.75 -23.87 21.88
CA ILE A 220 -4.53 -22.44 22.18
C ILE A 220 -4.22 -21.59 20.92
N GLU A 221 -4.56 -22.09 19.74
CA GLU A 221 -4.24 -21.45 18.45
C GLU A 221 -4.81 -20.02 18.31
N ASP A 222 -5.94 -19.73 18.95
CA ASP A 222 -6.60 -18.42 18.95
C ASP A 222 -5.83 -17.33 19.70
N GLN A 223 -4.85 -17.73 20.52
CA GLN A 223 -3.94 -16.81 21.23
C GLN A 223 -2.80 -16.31 20.34
N PHE A 224 -2.59 -16.92 19.18
CA PHE A 224 -1.46 -16.62 18.28
C PHE A 224 -1.87 -16.09 16.90
N PRO A 225 -1.14 -15.09 16.36
CA PRO A 225 -0.01 -14.40 16.97
C PRO A 225 -0.45 -13.38 18.02
N VAL A 226 0.39 -13.17 19.05
CA VAL A 226 0.22 -12.04 19.97
C VAL A 226 0.44 -10.74 19.20
N LYS A 227 -0.55 -9.84 19.24
CA LYS A 227 -0.49 -8.57 18.51
C LYS A 227 -1.20 -7.45 19.26
N THR A 228 -0.45 -6.44 19.68
CA THR A 228 -1.03 -5.23 20.27
C THR A 228 -1.94 -4.51 19.25
N LYS A 229 -3.15 -4.15 19.68
CA LYS A 229 -4.13 -3.44 18.84
C LYS A 229 -3.62 -2.03 18.52
N LYS A 230 -3.68 -1.65 17.25
CA LYS A 230 -3.42 -0.26 16.83
C LYS A 230 -4.57 0.65 17.27
N PRO A 231 -4.29 1.93 17.60
CA PRO A 231 -5.33 2.93 17.81
C PRO A 231 -6.24 3.04 16.58
N ARG A 232 -7.51 3.39 16.82
CA ARG A 232 -8.46 3.65 15.73
C ARG A 232 -8.01 4.89 14.93
N PRO A 233 -8.19 4.89 13.59
CA PRO A 233 -7.91 6.08 12.79
C PRO A 233 -8.70 7.29 13.28
N VAL A 234 -8.03 8.44 13.44
CA VAL A 234 -8.66 9.69 13.90
C VAL A 234 -9.52 10.28 12.78
N PRO A 235 -10.81 10.61 13.02
CA PRO A 235 -11.64 11.32 12.05
C PRO A 235 -11.11 12.73 11.76
N VAL A 236 -11.13 13.14 10.49
CA VAL A 236 -10.80 14.49 10.04
C VAL A 236 -11.88 14.93 9.06
N ASP A 237 -12.52 16.07 9.34
CA ASP A 237 -13.55 16.66 8.49
C ASP A 237 -12.91 17.62 7.50
N LEU A 238 -13.16 17.40 6.21
CA LEU A 238 -12.60 18.21 5.14
C LEU A 238 -13.71 18.82 4.28
N LEU A 239 -13.46 20.02 3.79
CA LEU A 239 -14.22 20.61 2.70
C LEU A 239 -13.40 20.50 1.42
N ALA A 240 -14.00 19.96 0.35
CA ALA A 240 -13.39 19.87 -0.97
C ALA A 240 -14.08 20.85 -1.91
N LEU A 241 -13.31 21.79 -2.47
CA LEU A 241 -13.80 22.81 -3.39
C LEU A 241 -13.89 22.25 -4.81
N VAL A 242 -15.09 22.28 -5.37
CA VAL A 242 -15.37 21.99 -6.78
C VAL A 242 -15.45 23.34 -7.52
N ILE A 243 -14.34 23.74 -8.13
CA ILE A 243 -14.21 25.01 -8.85
C ILE A 243 -14.15 24.73 -10.34
N ARG A 244 -15.01 25.42 -11.10
CA ARG A 244 -15.22 25.16 -12.54
C ARG A 244 -15.02 26.40 -13.39
N ARG A 245 -14.63 26.15 -14.64
CA ARG A 245 -14.64 27.11 -15.74
C ARG A 245 -14.94 26.39 -17.04
N GLY A 246 -16.19 26.48 -17.49
CA GLY A 246 -16.69 25.61 -18.56
C GLY A 246 -16.68 24.14 -18.13
N ASP A 247 -16.06 23.29 -18.94
CA ASP A 247 -15.86 21.85 -18.66
C ASP A 247 -14.59 21.56 -17.84
N GLN A 248 -13.80 22.58 -17.50
CA GLN A 248 -12.54 22.43 -16.79
C GLN A 248 -12.74 22.45 -15.27
N LEU A 249 -11.92 21.67 -14.57
CA LEU A 249 -11.83 21.67 -13.11
C LEU A 249 -10.50 22.27 -12.67
N LEU A 250 -10.54 23.15 -11.67
CA LEU A 250 -9.32 23.63 -11.01
C LEU A 250 -8.88 22.59 -9.98
N LEU A 251 -7.73 21.96 -10.22
CA LEU A 251 -7.16 20.98 -9.31
C LEU A 251 -5.83 21.47 -8.74
N LEU A 252 -5.57 21.11 -7.49
CA LEU A 252 -4.34 21.37 -6.76
C LEU A 252 -3.38 20.20 -6.90
N LYS A 253 -2.11 20.46 -7.18
CA LYS A 253 -1.03 19.47 -7.13
C LYS A 253 -0.47 19.43 -5.71
N ARG A 254 -0.64 18.30 -5.03
CA ARG A 254 -0.12 18.12 -3.66
C ARG A 254 1.42 18.13 -3.66
N PRO A 255 2.05 18.59 -2.56
CA PRO A 255 3.50 18.55 -2.40
C PRO A 255 4.09 17.15 -2.65
N ASN A 256 5.39 17.08 -2.95
CA ASN A 256 6.08 15.80 -3.21
C ASN A 256 6.36 14.97 -1.95
N SER A 257 5.92 15.43 -0.78
CA SER A 257 6.01 14.74 0.50
C SER A 257 4.65 14.71 1.23
N GLY A 258 4.53 13.83 2.22
CA GLY A 258 3.31 13.70 3.01
C GLY A 258 2.20 12.87 2.35
N LEU A 259 0.97 13.06 2.85
CA LEU A 259 -0.17 12.26 2.45
C LEU A 259 -0.63 12.61 1.02
N LEU A 260 -0.81 11.58 0.18
CA LEU A 260 -1.12 11.71 -1.25
C LEU A 260 -0.10 12.59 -2.00
N ALA A 261 1.18 12.48 -1.62
CA ALA A 261 2.26 13.24 -2.24
C ALA A 261 2.23 13.18 -3.77
N GLY A 262 2.35 14.34 -4.42
CA GLY A 262 2.39 14.48 -5.87
C GLY A 262 1.08 14.16 -6.60
N PHE A 263 -0.04 13.92 -5.92
CA PHE A 263 -1.33 13.72 -6.59
C PHE A 263 -2.04 15.04 -6.88
N TRP A 264 -2.79 15.05 -7.98
CA TRP A 264 -3.81 16.07 -8.22
C TRP A 264 -5.03 15.78 -7.35
N THR A 265 -5.57 16.81 -6.71
CA THR A 265 -6.78 16.74 -5.88
C THR A 265 -7.65 17.95 -6.09
N PHE A 266 -8.93 17.86 -5.75
CA PHE A 266 -9.67 19.06 -5.39
C PHE A 266 -8.89 19.84 -4.31
N PRO A 267 -8.90 21.18 -4.33
CA PRO A 267 -8.47 21.97 -3.17
C PRO A 267 -9.29 21.53 -1.96
N MET A 268 -8.61 21.18 -0.88
CA MET A 268 -9.25 20.69 0.34
C MET A 268 -8.65 21.37 1.55
N VAL A 269 -9.50 21.68 2.52
CA VAL A 269 -9.12 22.29 3.80
C VAL A 269 -9.74 21.53 4.96
N ASP A 270 -9.01 21.46 6.07
CA ASP A 270 -9.50 20.89 7.33
C ASP A 270 -10.47 21.87 8.00
N VAL A 271 -11.65 21.38 8.39
CA VAL A 271 -12.65 22.19 9.09
C VAL A 271 -12.09 22.69 10.43
N ALA A 272 -11.24 21.90 11.10
CA ALA A 272 -10.60 22.33 12.33
C ALA A 272 -9.59 23.47 12.11
N GLU A 273 -8.90 23.48 10.96
CA GLU A 273 -8.00 24.57 10.56
C GLU A 273 -8.77 25.86 10.30
N LEU A 274 -9.90 25.77 9.58
CA LEU A 274 -10.79 26.93 9.39
C LEU A 274 -11.32 27.46 10.72
N GLN A 275 -11.71 26.55 11.62
CA GLN A 275 -12.24 26.93 12.95
C GLN A 275 -11.18 27.61 13.80
N ALA A 276 -9.93 27.12 13.78
CA ALA A 276 -8.82 27.71 14.53
C ALA A 276 -8.39 29.08 14.00
N ALA A 277 -8.55 29.31 12.70
CA ALA A 277 -8.26 30.60 12.05
C ALA A 277 -9.44 31.61 12.12
N SER A 278 -10.60 31.18 12.62
CA SER A 278 -11.80 32.00 12.73
C SER A 278 -11.94 32.59 14.13
N GLU A 279 -12.33 33.87 14.21
CA GLU A 279 -12.71 34.53 15.46
C GLU A 279 -14.11 34.11 15.97
N ARG A 280 -14.83 33.30 15.18
CA ARG A 280 -16.21 32.85 15.45
C ARG A 280 -16.35 31.36 15.28
N ASP A 281 -17.32 30.77 15.99
CA ASP A 281 -17.74 29.39 15.76
C ASP A 281 -18.36 29.23 14.37
N LEU A 282 -17.88 28.26 13.59
CA LEU A 282 -18.32 28.00 12.23
C LEU A 282 -19.56 27.10 12.19
N VAL A 283 -20.65 27.57 12.82
CA VAL A 283 -21.92 26.82 12.91
C VAL A 283 -22.80 27.05 11.67
N LEU A 284 -22.80 28.27 11.13
CA LEU A 284 -23.61 28.64 9.98
C LEU A 284 -22.81 28.50 8.68
N GLU A 285 -23.48 28.09 7.61
CA GLU A 285 -22.88 28.02 6.27
C GLU A 285 -22.28 29.36 5.83
N SER A 286 -22.91 30.49 6.19
CA SER A 286 -22.38 31.83 5.89
C SER A 286 -21.04 32.13 6.54
N ASP A 287 -20.81 31.65 7.76
CA ASP A 287 -19.53 31.84 8.45
C ASP A 287 -18.46 30.91 7.86
N LEU A 288 -18.85 29.69 7.49
CA LEU A 288 -17.98 28.75 6.79
C LEU A 288 -17.58 29.24 5.40
N SER A 289 -18.50 29.85 4.64
CA SER A 289 -18.19 30.51 3.37
C SER A 289 -17.17 31.63 3.55
N ARG A 290 -17.34 32.49 4.57
CA ARG A 290 -16.39 33.58 4.85
C ARG A 290 -15.01 33.03 5.23
N ALA A 291 -14.95 31.99 6.05
CA ALA A 291 -13.71 31.33 6.42
C ALA A 291 -13.01 30.71 5.19
N LEU A 292 -13.77 30.06 4.31
CA LEU A 292 -13.24 29.52 3.05
C LEU A 292 -12.68 30.60 2.12
N GLN A 293 -13.39 31.73 1.97
CA GLN A 293 -12.91 32.87 1.19
C GLN A 293 -11.59 33.41 1.74
N LYS A 294 -11.52 33.60 3.07
CA LYS A 294 -10.31 34.07 3.74
C LYS A 294 -9.16 33.08 3.55
N TRP A 295 -9.38 31.79 3.79
CA TRP A 295 -8.37 30.75 3.60
C TRP A 295 -7.83 30.72 2.16
N ALA A 296 -8.70 30.74 1.16
CA ALA A 296 -8.27 30.70 -0.24
C ALA A 296 -7.49 31.97 -0.66
N MET A 297 -7.87 33.12 -0.12
CA MET A 297 -7.15 34.38 -0.33
C MET A 297 -5.79 34.39 0.39
N ASP A 298 -5.72 33.92 1.62
CA ASP A 298 -4.49 33.92 2.41
C ASP A 298 -3.47 32.93 1.84
N GLU A 299 -3.90 31.70 1.57
CA GLU A 299 -3.04 30.60 1.13
C GLU A 299 -2.68 30.70 -0.36
N PHE A 300 -3.64 31.06 -1.22
CA PHE A 300 -3.48 30.97 -2.67
C PHE A 300 -3.74 32.28 -3.42
N LYS A 301 -4.09 33.37 -2.71
CA LYS A 301 -4.50 34.65 -3.32
C LYS A 301 -5.71 34.50 -4.26
N LEU A 302 -6.58 33.52 -3.99
CA LEU A 302 -7.77 33.25 -4.78
C LEU A 302 -9.02 33.89 -4.16
N ALA A 303 -9.68 34.74 -4.94
CA ALA A 303 -10.99 35.30 -4.60
C ALA A 303 -12.11 34.32 -4.98
N LEU A 304 -12.58 33.54 -3.99
CA LEU A 304 -13.72 32.65 -4.16
C LEU A 304 -15.05 33.43 -4.15
N THR A 305 -15.91 33.13 -5.10
CA THR A 305 -17.27 33.68 -5.22
C THR A 305 -18.30 32.55 -5.29
N ALA A 306 -19.59 32.89 -5.14
CA ALA A 306 -20.71 31.94 -5.29
C ALA A 306 -20.55 30.61 -4.53
N ILE A 307 -20.09 30.67 -3.27
CA ILE A 307 -19.87 29.47 -2.46
C ILE A 307 -21.22 28.82 -2.12
N GLY A 308 -21.39 27.56 -2.51
CA GLY A 308 -22.60 26.78 -2.26
C GLY A 308 -22.27 25.42 -1.62
N PHE A 309 -22.91 25.13 -0.49
CA PHE A 309 -22.83 23.82 0.15
C PHE A 309 -23.84 22.87 -0.49
N THR A 310 -23.38 21.65 -0.78
CA THR A 310 -24.17 20.72 -1.60
C THR A 310 -25.19 19.92 -0.79
N GLY A 311 -25.11 19.93 0.54
CA GLY A 311 -25.94 19.11 1.44
C GLY A 311 -25.85 17.60 1.19
N GLY A 312 -24.94 17.15 0.31
CA GLY A 312 -24.82 15.77 -0.11
C GLY A 312 -24.17 14.88 0.94
N GLN A 313 -24.30 13.56 0.76
CA GLN A 313 -23.65 12.59 1.63
C GLN A 313 -22.13 12.79 1.62
N GLN A 314 -21.52 12.78 2.81
CA GLN A 314 -20.07 12.89 2.95
C GLN A 314 -19.36 11.69 2.31
N VAL A 315 -18.33 11.98 1.52
CA VAL A 315 -17.41 10.96 1.03
C VAL A 315 -16.48 10.56 2.17
N THR A 316 -16.47 9.27 2.51
CA THR A 316 -15.57 8.74 3.54
C THR A 316 -14.41 7.94 2.95
N HIS A 317 -13.21 8.17 3.49
CA HIS A 317 -12.00 7.45 3.11
C HIS A 317 -11.10 7.19 4.32
N THR A 318 -10.76 5.93 4.55
CA THR A 318 -9.92 5.52 5.69
C THR A 318 -8.50 5.23 5.24
N PHE A 319 -7.56 5.94 5.84
CA PHE A 319 -6.14 5.64 5.83
C PHE A 319 -5.75 4.90 7.11
N THR A 320 -4.51 4.40 7.18
CA THR A 320 -4.02 3.64 8.33
C THR A 320 -4.12 4.38 9.67
N HIS A 321 -3.95 5.70 9.67
CA HIS A 321 -3.89 6.53 10.88
C HIS A 321 -4.98 7.61 10.97
N ARG A 322 -5.76 7.83 9.89
CA ARG A 322 -6.82 8.84 9.86
C ARG A 322 -7.99 8.43 8.97
N LYS A 323 -9.18 8.97 9.24
CA LYS A 323 -10.38 8.78 8.43
C LYS A 323 -10.89 10.13 7.95
N TRP A 324 -10.77 10.39 6.65
CA TRP A 324 -11.35 11.59 6.04
C TRP A 324 -12.86 11.42 5.88
N ARG A 325 -13.58 12.45 6.28
CA ARG A 325 -14.99 12.69 5.97
C ARG A 325 -15.05 14.00 5.19
N ILE A 326 -15.47 13.92 3.94
CA ILE A 326 -15.27 15.01 2.98
C ILE A 326 -16.64 15.48 2.47
N SER A 327 -16.93 16.76 2.65
CA SER A 327 -18.09 17.42 2.06
C SER A 327 -17.66 18.19 0.81
N LEU A 328 -18.46 18.11 -0.26
CA LEU A 328 -18.24 18.90 -1.48
C LEU A 328 -18.86 20.29 -1.32
N VAL A 329 -18.09 21.30 -1.68
CA VAL A 329 -18.51 22.71 -1.72
C VAL A 329 -18.24 23.23 -3.12
N VAL A 330 -19.22 23.87 -3.74
CA VAL A 330 -19.06 24.52 -5.04
C VAL A 330 -18.58 25.94 -4.80
N ALA A 331 -17.66 26.42 -5.61
CA ALA A 331 -17.26 27.82 -5.63
C ALA A 331 -16.83 28.22 -7.03
N ASP A 332 -17.05 29.48 -7.36
CA ASP A 332 -16.49 30.11 -8.56
C ASP A 332 -15.25 30.93 -8.19
N LEU A 333 -14.46 31.28 -9.21
CA LEU A 333 -13.39 32.26 -9.08
C LEU A 333 -13.80 33.58 -9.71
N ALA A 334 -13.28 34.68 -9.16
CA ALA A 334 -13.32 35.96 -9.86
C ALA A 334 -12.73 35.85 -11.28
N VAL A 335 -13.29 36.60 -12.22
CA VAL A 335 -12.96 36.50 -13.66
C VAL A 335 -11.47 36.75 -13.95
N ASP A 336 -10.84 37.57 -13.12
CA ASP A 336 -9.45 38.00 -13.16
C ASP A 336 -8.53 37.27 -12.16
N ALA A 337 -8.96 36.13 -11.62
CA ALA A 337 -8.19 35.38 -10.63
C ALA A 337 -6.81 34.94 -11.18
N ASP A 338 -5.74 35.41 -10.51
CA ASP A 338 -4.37 35.02 -10.77
C ASP A 338 -4.04 33.68 -10.08
N LEU A 339 -3.61 32.69 -10.88
CA LEU A 339 -3.22 31.37 -10.37
C LEU A 339 -1.73 31.26 -10.04
N SER A 340 -0.95 32.33 -10.15
CA SER A 340 0.51 32.29 -9.93
C SER A 340 0.92 31.80 -8.53
N TYR A 341 0.05 31.98 -7.54
CA TYR A 341 0.25 31.52 -6.15
C TYR A 341 -0.48 30.20 -5.83
N PHE A 342 -1.25 29.67 -6.78
CA PHE A 342 -1.97 28.43 -6.62
C PHE A 342 -1.15 27.29 -7.24
N PRO A 343 -0.69 26.29 -6.45
CA PRO A 343 0.11 25.17 -6.95
C PRO A 343 -0.79 24.16 -7.68
N GLY A 344 -1.44 24.60 -8.74
CA GLY A 344 -2.41 23.81 -9.48
C GLY A 344 -2.78 24.44 -10.81
N GLN A 345 -3.71 23.81 -11.52
CA GLN A 345 -4.11 24.26 -12.85
C GLN A 345 -5.50 23.75 -13.22
N TRP A 346 -6.04 24.35 -14.28
CA TRP A 346 -7.26 23.88 -14.92
C TRP A 346 -6.99 22.60 -15.70
N LEU A 347 -7.70 21.52 -15.39
CA LEU A 347 -7.68 20.29 -16.16
C LEU A 347 -8.99 20.11 -16.93
N THR A 348 -8.88 19.82 -18.22
CA THR A 348 -9.99 19.38 -19.06
C THR A 348 -10.40 17.95 -18.70
N PRO A 349 -11.62 17.50 -19.07
CA PRO A 349 -12.05 16.11 -18.84
C PRO A 349 -11.07 15.09 -19.45
N LYS A 350 -10.50 15.40 -20.62
CA LYS A 350 -9.47 14.57 -21.28
C LYS A 350 -8.17 14.49 -20.47
N ALA A 351 -7.73 15.59 -19.87
CA ALA A 351 -6.54 15.62 -19.02
C ALA A 351 -6.78 14.88 -17.70
N VAL A 352 -7.98 15.02 -17.11
CA VAL A 352 -8.40 14.25 -15.92
C VAL A 352 -8.35 12.75 -16.23
N ALA A 353 -8.92 12.28 -17.35
CA ALA A 353 -8.92 10.86 -17.70
C ALA A 353 -7.51 10.24 -17.82
N LYS A 354 -6.53 11.04 -18.29
CA LYS A 354 -5.13 10.62 -18.43
C LYS A 354 -4.32 10.74 -17.13
N THR A 355 -4.80 11.49 -16.17
CA THR A 355 -4.12 11.70 -14.90
C THR A 355 -4.38 10.52 -13.96
N ALA A 356 -3.39 10.17 -13.14
CA ALA A 356 -3.56 9.21 -12.07
C ALA A 356 -4.13 9.93 -10.83
N PHE A 357 -5.21 9.40 -10.28
CA PHE A 357 -5.85 9.93 -9.08
C PHE A 357 -5.83 8.91 -7.93
N PRO A 358 -5.70 9.39 -6.68
CA PRO A 358 -5.86 8.50 -5.55
C PRO A 358 -7.34 8.17 -5.38
N LYS A 359 -7.65 6.97 -4.89
CA LYS A 359 -9.03 6.45 -4.79
C LYS A 359 -10.01 7.39 -4.07
N VAL A 360 -9.54 8.22 -3.14
CA VAL A 360 -10.38 9.24 -2.49
C VAL A 360 -10.88 10.30 -3.47
N GLN A 361 -10.05 10.75 -4.42
CA GLN A 361 -10.46 11.72 -5.44
C GLN A 361 -11.39 11.09 -6.47
N THR A 362 -11.17 9.82 -6.85
CA THR A 362 -12.13 9.10 -7.70
C THR A 362 -13.53 9.10 -7.07
N LYS A 363 -13.64 8.79 -5.77
CA LYS A 363 -14.92 8.87 -5.05
C LYS A 363 -15.51 10.29 -5.03
N LEU A 364 -14.67 11.32 -4.91
CA LEU A 364 -15.13 12.71 -4.95
C LEU A 364 -15.62 13.10 -6.35
N PHE A 365 -14.96 12.66 -7.42
CA PHE A 365 -15.46 12.85 -8.79
C PHE A 365 -16.78 12.12 -9.01
N ASP A 366 -16.93 10.90 -8.51
CA ASP A 366 -18.20 10.16 -8.59
C ASP A 366 -19.33 10.89 -7.86
N GLN A 367 -19.05 11.40 -6.65
CA GLN A 367 -20.00 12.20 -5.88
C GLN A 367 -20.34 13.52 -6.58
N ALA A 368 -19.34 14.20 -7.15
CA ALA A 368 -19.55 15.45 -7.87
C ALA A 368 -20.42 15.24 -9.12
N ARG A 369 -20.21 14.14 -9.86
CA ARG A 369 -21.09 13.73 -10.98
C ARG A 369 -22.50 13.41 -10.52
N ALA A 370 -22.65 12.65 -9.44
CA ALA A 370 -23.97 12.31 -8.88
C ALA A 370 -24.78 13.57 -8.49
N LEU A 371 -24.08 14.62 -8.03
CA LEU A 371 -24.66 15.92 -7.69
C LEU A 371 -24.78 16.87 -8.90
N LYS A 372 -24.46 16.42 -10.12
CA LYS A 372 -24.46 17.22 -11.36
C LYS A 372 -23.55 18.46 -11.28
N LEU A 373 -22.50 18.36 -10.48
CA LEU A 373 -21.46 19.40 -10.36
C LEU A 373 -20.41 19.28 -11.44
N MET A 374 -20.33 18.15 -12.14
CA MET A 374 -19.47 17.95 -13.31
C MET A 374 -20.09 16.88 -14.20
N GLU A 375 -19.71 16.89 -15.49
CA GLU A 375 -20.14 15.90 -16.49
C GLU A 375 -19.49 14.52 -16.30
#